data_AF-A0AAF0T550-F1
#
_entry.id   AF-A0AAF0T550-F1
#
_cell.length_a   1.000
_cell.length_b   1.000
_cell.length_c   1.000
_cell.angle_alpha   90.00
_cell.angle_beta   90.00
_cell.angle_gamma   90.00
#
_symmetry.space_group_name_H-M   'P 1'
#
loop_
_entity.id
_entity.type
_entity.pdbx_description
1 polymer ?
#
loop_
_entity_poly.entity_id
_entity_poly.type
_entity_poly.pdbx_seq_one_letter_code
_entity_poly.pdbx_strand_id
1 'polypeptide(L)'
;MVTSPYETVLRGSNGRYYTDWQVRTQLRSGEWALCLRQREPDRRLVETAEDALLMLRPVEPTALPAGLEIRVTGRRARVVDTRRPPGGRGVTDRP
;
A
#
# COMPACT_ATOMS: atom_id res chain seq x y z
N MET A 1 7.05 -10.11 23.16
CA MET A 1 6.88 -8.88 22.35
C MET A 1 6.18 -9.28 21.06
N VAL A 2 4.97 -8.80 20.82
CA VAL A 2 4.32 -9.02 19.52
C VAL A 2 4.99 -8.07 18.54
N THR A 3 5.79 -8.60 17.63
CA THR A 3 6.33 -7.79 16.53
C THR A 3 5.16 -7.32 15.67
N SER A 4 5.08 -6.01 15.42
CA SER A 4 4.07 -5.48 14.50
C SER A 4 4.26 -6.15 13.14
N PRO A 5 3.20 -6.63 12.47
CA PRO A 5 3.33 -7.27 11.16
C PRO A 5 3.72 -6.30 10.04
N TYR A 6 3.80 -5.00 10.35
CA TYR A 6 4.28 -3.93 9.50
C TYR A 6 5.12 -2.94 10.32
N GLU A 7 6.07 -2.28 9.67
CA GLU A 7 6.96 -1.28 10.28
C GLU A 7 6.65 0.13 9.79
N THR A 8 6.12 0.27 8.58
CA THR A 8 5.86 1.59 7.97
C THR A 8 4.67 1.55 7.00
N VAL A 9 4.17 2.73 6.67
CA VAL A 9 3.15 2.94 5.63
C VAL A 9 3.81 3.70 4.48
N LEU A 10 3.48 3.31 3.25
CA LEU A 10 3.94 3.93 2.02
C LEU A 10 2.76 4.57 1.29
N ARG A 11 2.90 5.84 0.93
CA ARG A 11 2.00 6.56 0.04
C ARG A 11 2.43 6.34 -1.41
N GLY A 12 1.51 5.85 -2.23
CA GLY A 12 1.65 5.72 -3.67
C GLY A 12 1.44 7.04 -4.41
N SER A 13 2.04 7.18 -5.59
CA SER A 13 1.71 8.25 -6.54
C SER A 13 0.27 8.19 -7.04
N ASN A 14 -0.35 7.00 -7.00
CA ASN A 14 -1.77 6.77 -7.33
C ASN A 14 -2.76 7.21 -6.22
N GLY A 15 -2.29 7.88 -5.16
CA GLY A 15 -3.11 8.33 -4.04
C GLY A 15 -3.54 7.22 -3.07
N ARG A 16 -3.13 5.96 -3.30
CA ARG A 16 -3.39 4.84 -2.39
C ARG A 16 -2.25 4.71 -1.36
N TYR A 17 -2.53 3.99 -0.28
CA TYR A 17 -1.60 3.75 0.82
C TYR A 17 -1.42 2.25 1.01
N TYR A 18 -0.22 1.85 1.38
CA TYR A 18 0.20 0.46 1.50
C TYR A 18 1.04 0.29 2.75
N THR A 19 0.87 -0.78 3.51
CA THR A 19 1.88 -1.17 4.51
C THR A 19 3.13 -1.71 3.81
N ASP A 20 4.28 -1.66 4.46
CA ASP A 20 5.48 -2.36 3.95
C ASP A 20 5.23 -3.87 3.80
N TRP A 21 4.38 -4.45 4.65
CA TRP A 21 3.90 -5.82 4.52
C TRP A 21 3.19 -6.07 3.18
N GLN A 22 2.28 -5.18 2.76
CA GLN A 22 1.58 -5.30 1.47
C GLN A 22 2.58 -5.24 0.32
N VAL A 23 3.47 -4.25 0.33
CA VAL A 23 4.48 -4.08 -0.73
C VAL A 23 5.42 -5.29 -0.80
N ARG A 24 5.95 -5.74 0.34
CA ARG A 24 6.81 -6.94 0.41
C ARG A 24 6.07 -8.19 -0.07
N THR A 25 4.77 -8.28 0.17
CA THR A 25 3.97 -9.42 -0.29
C THR A 25 3.80 -9.42 -1.80
N GLN A 26 3.49 -8.27 -2.41
CA GLN A 26 3.39 -8.14 -3.88
C GLN A 26 4.73 -8.39 -4.59
N LEU A 27 5.83 -7.89 -4.03
CA LEU A 27 7.16 -8.15 -4.57
C LEU A 27 7.54 -9.64 -4.46
N ARG A 28 7.18 -10.31 -3.36
CA ARG A 28 7.45 -11.75 -3.19
C ARG A 28 6.58 -12.64 -4.07
N SER A 29 5.34 -12.23 -4.36
CA SER A 29 4.47 -12.98 -5.28
C SER A 29 4.83 -12.78 -6.75
N GLY A 30 5.68 -11.80 -7.07
CA GLY A 30 6.02 -11.43 -8.44
C GLY A 30 4.95 -10.57 -9.13
N GLU A 31 3.89 -10.20 -8.42
CA GLU A 31 2.85 -9.31 -8.95
C GLU A 31 3.40 -7.90 -9.21
N TRP A 32 4.37 -7.48 -8.39
CA TRP A 32 5.07 -6.20 -8.55
C TRP A 32 6.57 -6.46 -8.74
N ALA A 33 7.21 -5.63 -9.57
CA ALA A 33 8.67 -5.64 -9.75
C ALA A 33 9.29 -4.36 -9.17
N LEU A 34 10.43 -4.49 -8.46
CA LEU A 34 11.19 -3.33 -7.98
C LEU A 34 12.06 -2.80 -9.12
N CYS A 35 11.75 -1.60 -9.62
CA CYS A 35 12.53 -0.97 -10.68
C CYS A 35 13.70 -0.17 -10.12
N LEU A 36 13.46 0.66 -9.10
CA LEU A 36 14.46 1.55 -8.51
C LEU A 36 14.22 1.73 -7.01
N ARG A 37 15.30 1.87 -6.25
CA ARG A 37 15.27 2.28 -4.84
C ARG A 37 16.27 3.41 -4.60
N GLN A 38 15.76 4.54 -4.11
CA GLN A 38 16.54 5.64 -3.56
C GLN A 38 16.48 5.55 -2.04
N ARG A 39 17.61 5.77 -1.34
CA ARG A 39 17.65 5.69 0.13
C ARG A 39 17.39 7.02 0.83
N GLU A 40 17.81 8.13 0.23
CA GLU A 40 17.72 9.46 0.83
C GLU A 40 17.19 10.48 -0.18
N PRO A 41 15.95 10.97 -0.02
CA PRO A 41 14.87 10.37 0.80
C PRO A 41 14.50 8.94 0.34
N ASP A 42 13.98 8.11 1.25
CA ASP A 42 13.54 6.75 0.89
C ASP A 42 12.39 6.84 -0.12
N ARG A 43 12.63 6.30 -1.32
CA ARG A 43 11.66 6.21 -2.40
C ARG A 43 11.86 4.91 -3.15
N ARG A 44 10.76 4.29 -3.57
CA ARG A 44 10.78 3.05 -4.34
C ARG A 44 9.92 3.23 -5.56
N LEU A 45 10.48 3.00 -6.73
CA LEU A 45 9.72 2.85 -7.96
C LEU A 45 9.47 1.37 -8.18
N VAL A 46 8.21 0.99 -8.27
CA VAL A 46 7.79 -0.37 -8.58
C VAL A 46 6.90 -0.36 -9.83
N GLU A 47 6.99 -1.42 -10.60
CA GLU A 47 6.03 -1.75 -11.65
C GLU A 47 4.96 -2.66 -11.04
N THR A 48 3.69 -2.35 -11.26
CA THR A 48 2.57 -3.17 -10.78
C THR A 48 2.10 -4.15 -11.84
N ALA A 49 1.24 -5.12 -11.46
CA ALA A 49 0.62 -6.08 -12.37
C ALA A 49 -0.23 -5.45 -13.51
N GLU A 50 -0.49 -4.15 -13.45
CA GLU A 50 -1.20 -3.39 -14.50
C GLU A 50 -0.20 -2.67 -15.44
N ASP A 51 1.07 -3.09 -15.46
CA ASP A 51 2.20 -2.45 -16.17
C ASP A 51 2.35 -0.96 -15.85
N ALA A 52 1.94 -0.56 -14.63
CA ALA A 52 1.93 0.82 -14.19
C ALA A 52 3.09 1.11 -13.22
N LEU A 53 3.82 2.19 -13.50
CA LEU A 53 4.86 2.69 -12.60
C LEU A 53 4.25 3.39 -11.37
N LEU A 54 4.54 2.85 -10.19
CA LEU A 54 4.08 3.34 -8.91
C LEU A 54 5.25 3.81 -8.05
N MET A 55 5.29 5.11 -7.75
CA MET A 55 6.24 5.67 -6.80
C MET A 55 5.70 5.50 -5.38
N LEU A 56 6.47 4.88 -4.51
CA LEU A 56 6.18 4.66 -3.10
C LEU A 56 7.10 5.51 -2.24
N ARG A 57 6.51 6.21 -1.26
CA ARG A 57 7.23 7.05 -0.29
C ARG A 57 6.75 6.71 1.13
N PRO A 58 7.65 6.44 2.08
CA PRO A 58 7.24 6.21 3.45
C PRO A 58 6.58 7.46 4.03
N VAL A 59 5.59 7.23 4.88
CA VAL A 59 4.87 8.22 5.67
C VAL A 59 4.67 7.68 7.08
N GLU A 60 4.55 8.57 8.05
CA GLU A 60 4.18 8.17 9.40
C GLU A 60 2.82 7.47 9.40
N PRO A 61 2.64 6.33 10.12
CA PRO A 61 1.34 5.66 10.19
C PRO A 61 0.23 6.56 10.73
N THR A 62 0.57 7.53 11.59
CA THR A 62 -0.35 8.53 12.14
C THR A 62 -0.76 9.60 11.12
N ALA A 63 -0.08 9.70 9.98
CA ALA A 63 -0.39 10.65 8.90
C ALA A 63 -1.40 10.09 7.88
N LEU A 64 -2.07 8.97 8.19
CA LEU A 64 -3.14 8.46 7.36
C LEU A 64 -4.32 9.44 7.33
N PRO A 65 -4.85 9.77 6.13
CA PRO A 65 -6.08 10.54 6.00
C PRO A 65 -7.24 9.90 6.76
N ALA A 66 -8.15 10.74 7.27
CA ALA A 66 -9.39 10.29 7.89
C ALA A 66 -10.17 9.34 6.94
N GLY A 67 -10.66 8.23 7.51
CA GLY A 67 -11.33 7.18 6.74
C GLY A 67 -10.38 6.15 6.12
N LEU A 68 -9.06 6.24 6.35
CA LEU A 68 -8.14 5.14 6.12
C LEU A 68 -7.70 4.54 7.47
N GLU A 69 -7.70 3.21 7.55
CA GLU A 69 -7.29 2.47 8.74
C GLU A 69 -6.31 1.37 8.38
N ILE A 70 -5.43 0.99 9.33
CA ILE A 70 -4.60 -0.20 9.19
C ILE A 70 -5.29 -1.35 9.92
N ARG A 71 -5.70 -2.37 9.18
CA ARG A 71 -6.25 -3.60 9.76
C ARG A 71 -5.18 -4.68 9.83
N VAL A 72 -4.97 -5.18 11.06
CA VAL A 72 -4.08 -6.30 11.35
C VAL A 72 -4.92 -7.55 11.58
N THR A 73 -4.57 -8.65 10.91
CA THR A 73 -5.20 -9.96 11.11
C THR A 73 -4.12 -11.04 11.06
N GLY A 74 -3.79 -11.60 12.23
CA GLY A 74 -2.64 -12.49 12.38
C GLY A 74 -1.35 -11.80 11.95
N ARG A 75 -0.67 -12.35 10.93
CA ARG A 75 0.58 -11.80 10.37
C ARG A 75 0.37 -10.85 9.18
N ARG A 76 -0.87 -10.45 8.90
CA ARG A 76 -1.22 -9.60 7.77
C ARG A 76 -1.55 -8.20 8.26
N ALA A 77 -1.07 -7.19 7.55
CA ALA A 77 -1.38 -5.80 7.81
C ALA A 77 -1.75 -5.10 6.51
N ARG A 78 -2.94 -4.51 6.43
CA ARG A 78 -3.39 -3.82 5.22
C ARG A 78 -4.00 -2.47 5.54
N VAL A 79 -3.77 -1.49 4.69
CA VAL A 79 -4.56 -0.26 4.69
C VAL A 79 -5.92 -0.55 4.08
N VAL A 80 -7.00 -0.11 4.74
CA VAL A 80 -8.38 -0.20 4.28
C VAL A 80 -8.99 1.19 4.23
N ASP A 81 -9.84 1.43 3.25
CA ASP A 81 -10.68 2.63 3.19
C ASP A 81 -12.03 2.31 3.85
N THR A 82 -12.29 2.88 5.03
CA THR A 82 -13.52 2.67 5.79
C THR A 82 -14.69 3.51 5.31
N ARG A 83 -14.43 4.49 4.42
CA ARG A 83 -15.49 5.27 3.75
C ARG A 83 -16.17 4.45 2.66
N ARG A 84 -15.51 3.39 2.19
CA ARG A 84 -16.08 2.47 1.19
C ARG A 84 -16.80 1.32 1.90
N PRO A 85 -18.05 1.00 1.51
CA PRO A 85 -18.71 -0.18 2.03
C PRO A 85 -17.89 -1.43 1.65
N PRO A 86 -17.82 -2.45 2.53
CA PRO A 86 -17.12 -3.68 2.26
C PRO A 86 -17.82 -4.41 1.09
N GLY A 87 -17.28 -4.26 -0.13
CA GLY A 87 -17.84 -4.91 -1.32
C GLY A 87 -17.78 -4.12 -2.63
N GLY A 88 -17.34 -2.85 -2.62
CA GLY A 88 -17.28 -2.04 -3.84
C GLY A 88 -16.17 -2.46 -4.83
N ARG A 89 -16.40 -3.53 -5.60
CA ARG A 89 -15.90 -3.59 -6.99
C ARG A 89 -16.47 -2.33 -7.64
N GLY A 90 -15.60 -1.41 -8.08
CA GLY A 90 -16.05 -0.21 -8.77
C GLY A 90 -16.86 -0.63 -9.99
N VAL A 91 -18.18 -0.65 -9.87
CA VAL A 91 -19.08 -0.59 -11.00
C VAL A 91 -18.87 0.81 -11.54
N THR A 92 -18.11 0.92 -12.62
CA THR A 92 -18.14 2.07 -13.50
C THR A 92 -19.57 2.15 -14.03
N ASP A 93 -20.40 2.96 -13.38
CA ASP A 93 -21.64 3.41 -13.98
C ASP A 93 -21.26 4.48 -15.03
N ARG A 94 -21.54 4.16 -16.29
CA ARG A 94 -21.54 5.09 -17.41
C ARG A 94 -22.96 5.01 -17.99
N PRO A 95 -23.64 6.16 -18.13
CA PRO A 95 -23.79 6.76 -19.46
C PRO A 95 -23.04 8.08 -19.60
#